data_AF-N6WQE7-F1
#
_entry.id   AF-N6WQE7-F1
#
_cell.length_a   1.000
_cell.length_b   1.000
_cell.length_c   1.000
_cell.angle_alpha   90.00
_cell.angle_beta   90.00
_cell.angle_gamma   90.00
#
_symmetry.space_group_name_H-M   'P 1'
#
loop_
_entity.id
_entity.type
_entity.pdbx_description
1 polymer ?
#
loop_
_entity_poly.entity_id
_entity_poly.type
_entity_poly.pdbx_seq_one_letter_code
_entity_poly.pdbx_strand_id
1 'polypeptide(L)'
;MTDNADQRPPDDHWWLSPGGEYCPFCSGSWHAEALAYCMACDRPVCHICVAETVESDDLLCPECAAEQGSDPDGSEAGKAEGR
;
A
#
# COMPACT_ATOMS: atom_id res chain seq x y z
N MET A 1 -15.56 -46.96 -3.45
CA MET A 1 -14.68 -45.86 -3.04
C MET A 1 -15.06 -44.65 -3.89
N THR A 2 -15.79 -43.69 -3.34
CA THR A 2 -16.19 -42.47 -4.08
C THR A 2 -15.57 -41.29 -3.36
N ASP A 3 -14.32 -41.04 -3.71
CA ASP A 3 -13.62 -39.80 -3.38
C ASP A 3 -13.53 -39.04 -4.70
N ASN A 4 -14.40 -38.05 -4.90
CA ASN A 4 -14.14 -37.01 -5.90
C ASN A 4 -15.02 -35.79 -5.68
N ALA A 5 -14.31 -34.66 -5.59
CA ALA A 5 -14.74 -33.33 -5.98
C ALA A 5 -15.60 -32.52 -5.01
N ASP A 6 -14.99 -32.18 -3.86
CA ASP A 6 -15.05 -30.80 -3.35
C ASP A 6 -14.26 -29.90 -4.32
N GLN A 7 -14.82 -29.56 -5.47
CA GLN A 7 -14.24 -28.56 -6.36
C GLN A 7 -15.29 -27.50 -6.65
N ARG A 8 -15.19 -26.36 -5.95
CA ARG A 8 -15.89 -25.13 -6.35
C ARG A 8 -15.35 -24.75 -7.74
N PRO A 9 -16.22 -24.52 -8.75
CA PRO A 9 -15.74 -24.01 -10.04
C PRO A 9 -14.93 -22.73 -9.81
N PRO A 10 -13.89 -22.46 -10.62
CA PRO A 10 -13.15 -21.22 -10.52
C PRO A 10 -14.14 -20.06 -10.66
N ASP A 11 -14.06 -19.11 -9.73
CA ASP A 11 -14.86 -17.89 -9.71
C ASP A 11 -14.46 -17.04 -10.93
N ASP A 12 -15.04 -17.36 -12.10
CA ASP A 12 -14.77 -16.75 -13.41
C ASP A 12 -15.48 -15.39 -13.55
N HIS A 13 -15.50 -14.64 -12.46
CA HIS A 13 -16.07 -13.32 -12.44
C HIS A 13 -15.04 -12.31 -12.90
N TRP A 14 -15.38 -11.54 -13.94
CA TRP A 14 -14.48 -10.55 -14.53
C TRP A 14 -14.00 -9.50 -13.51
N TRP A 15 -14.76 -9.26 -12.44
CA TRP A 15 -14.39 -8.34 -11.34
C TRP A 15 -13.41 -8.95 -10.31
N LEU A 16 -13.16 -10.26 -10.37
CA LEU A 16 -12.14 -10.97 -9.57
C LEU A 16 -10.89 -11.29 -10.38
N SER A 17 -10.92 -11.03 -11.70
CA SER A 17 -9.75 -11.18 -12.56
C SER A 17 -8.74 -10.07 -12.28
N PRO A 18 -7.42 -10.27 -12.45
CA PRO A 18 -6.49 -9.15 -12.39
C PRO A 18 -6.76 -8.17 -13.53
N GLY A 19 -6.78 -6.87 -13.23
CA GLY A 19 -6.87 -5.81 -14.23
C GLY A 19 -5.61 -5.64 -15.08
N GLY A 20 -5.67 -4.66 -15.99
CA GLY A 20 -4.55 -4.33 -16.88
C GLY A 20 -3.50 -3.41 -16.24
N GLU A 21 -3.78 -2.90 -15.04
CA GLU A 21 -2.87 -2.04 -14.30
C GLU A 21 -1.85 -2.84 -13.50
N TYR A 22 -0.66 -2.26 -13.32
CA TYR A 22 0.45 -2.88 -12.62
C TYR A 22 0.91 -2.00 -11.47
N CYS A 23 1.16 -2.62 -10.31
CA CYS A 23 1.82 -1.94 -9.21
C CYS A 23 3.31 -1.77 -9.53
N PRO A 24 3.86 -0.54 -9.54
CA PRO A 24 5.27 -0.31 -9.88
C PRO A 24 6.25 -0.84 -8.82
N PHE A 25 5.75 -1.20 -7.62
CA PHE A 25 6.58 -1.66 -6.50
C PHE A 25 6.71 -3.18 -6.43
N CYS A 26 5.62 -3.93 -6.71
CA CYS A 26 5.63 -5.39 -6.64
C CYS A 26 5.41 -6.07 -7.99
N SER A 27 5.21 -5.32 -9.07
CA SER A 27 4.90 -5.80 -10.42
C SER A 27 3.62 -6.65 -10.56
N GLY A 28 2.83 -6.78 -9.48
CA GLY A 28 1.54 -7.48 -9.51
C GLY A 28 0.51 -6.73 -10.36
N SER A 29 -0.35 -7.47 -11.04
CA SER A 29 -1.50 -6.96 -11.78
C SER A 29 -2.71 -6.76 -10.87
N TRP A 30 -3.35 -5.61 -10.99
CA TRP A 30 -4.52 -5.21 -10.20
C TRP A 30 -5.51 -4.48 -11.09
N HIS A 31 -6.78 -4.45 -10.71
CA HIS A 31 -7.73 -3.51 -11.30
C HIS A 31 -7.42 -2.08 -10.83
N ALA A 32 -7.61 -1.06 -11.68
CA ALA A 32 -7.48 0.34 -11.27
C ALA A 32 -8.34 0.69 -10.04
N GLU A 33 -9.56 0.15 -9.95
CA GLU A 33 -10.44 0.38 -8.80
C GLU A 33 -9.89 -0.22 -7.50
N ALA A 34 -8.89 -1.10 -7.59
CA ALA A 34 -8.18 -1.73 -6.47
C ALA A 34 -6.76 -1.15 -6.26
N LEU A 35 -6.42 -0.02 -6.91
CA LEU A 35 -5.18 0.73 -6.67
C LEU A 35 -5.47 1.96 -5.81
N ALA A 36 -4.62 2.18 -4.82
CA ALA A 36 -4.52 3.44 -4.09
C ALA A 36 -3.52 4.37 -4.79
N TYR A 37 -3.55 5.66 -4.45
CA TYR A 37 -2.59 6.66 -4.94
C TYR A 37 -1.80 7.23 -3.77
N CYS A 38 -0.47 7.31 -3.94
CA CYS A 38 0.41 7.91 -2.95
C CYS A 38 0.14 9.41 -2.85
N MET A 39 -0.15 9.93 -1.66
CA MET A 39 -0.46 11.36 -1.48
C MET A 39 0.74 12.28 -1.67
N ALA A 40 1.97 11.77 -1.61
CA ALA A 40 3.18 12.57 -1.81
C ALA A 40 3.63 12.68 -3.28
N CYS A 41 3.34 11.68 -4.12
CA CYS A 41 3.88 11.62 -5.49
C CYS A 41 2.88 11.18 -6.56
N ASP A 42 1.61 10.99 -6.20
CA ASP A 42 0.50 10.61 -7.09
C ASP A 42 0.73 9.33 -7.91
N ARG A 43 1.67 8.47 -7.49
CA ARG A 43 1.89 7.18 -8.16
C ARG A 43 0.89 6.12 -7.64
N PRO A 44 0.37 5.25 -8.54
CA PRO A 44 -0.48 4.15 -8.13
C PRO A 44 0.30 3.12 -7.30
N VAL A 45 -0.33 2.58 -6.26
CA VAL A 45 0.21 1.56 -5.37
C VAL A 45 -0.90 0.56 -5.01
N CYS A 46 -0.62 -0.73 -5.00
CA CYS A 46 -1.63 -1.71 -4.59
C CYS A 46 -1.81 -1.72 -3.08
N HIS A 47 -2.97 -2.20 -2.61
CA HIS A 47 -3.29 -2.30 -1.18
C HIS A 47 -2.34 -3.21 -0.36
N ILE A 48 -1.49 -4.01 -1.03
CA ILE A 48 -0.42 -4.78 -0.36
C ILE A 48 0.82 -3.91 -0.12
N CYS A 49 1.13 -3.00 -1.05
CA CYS A 49 2.34 -2.17 -0.99
C CYS A 49 2.10 -0.80 -0.38
N VAL A 50 0.84 -0.37 -0.24
CA VAL A 50 0.53 0.91 0.40
C VAL A 50 0.92 0.86 1.88
N ALA A 51 1.54 1.94 2.35
CA ALA A 51 1.83 2.16 3.76
C ALA A 51 0.85 3.21 4.30
N GLU A 52 0.29 2.93 5.47
CA GLU A 52 -0.56 3.86 6.22
C GLU A 52 0.28 4.46 7.34
N THR A 53 0.42 5.78 7.38
CA THR A 53 1.09 6.46 8.50
C THR A 53 0.10 6.79 9.60
N VAL A 54 0.36 6.30 10.81
CA VAL A 54 -0.55 6.40 11.98
C VAL A 54 -0.88 7.85 12.34
N GLU A 55 0.02 8.79 12.09
CA GLU A 55 -0.11 10.18 12.53
C GLU A 55 -0.98 11.04 11.60
N SER A 56 -1.04 10.70 10.31
CA SER A 56 -1.63 11.57 9.27
C SER A 56 -2.75 10.93 8.44
N ASP A 57 -3.07 9.65 8.65
CA ASP A 57 -3.92 8.86 7.73
C ASP A 57 -3.39 8.88 6.28
N ASP A 58 -2.09 9.19 6.11
CA ASP A 58 -1.52 9.34 4.79
C ASP A 58 -1.27 7.99 4.13
N LEU A 59 -1.86 7.80 2.94
CA LEU A 59 -1.58 6.69 2.06
C LEU A 59 -0.32 6.98 1.25
N LEU A 60 0.74 6.24 1.52
CA LEU A 60 2.04 6.46 0.89
C LEU A 60 2.55 5.21 0.20
N CYS A 61 3.35 5.43 -0.84
CA CYS A 61 4.12 4.36 -1.44
C CYS A 61 5.34 3.99 -0.57
N PRO A 62 5.93 2.80 -0.74
CA PRO A 62 7.08 2.35 0.05
C PRO A 62 8.26 3.33 0.06
N GLU A 63 8.51 4.00 -1.06
CA GLU A 63 9.61 4.97 -1.17
C GLU A 63 9.34 6.22 -0.32
N CYS A 64 8.18 6.87 -0.49
CA CYS A 64 7.84 8.07 0.28
C CYS A 64 7.66 7.77 1.78
N ALA A 65 7.14 6.59 2.13
CA ALA A 65 7.04 6.15 3.52
C ALA A 65 8.42 5.98 4.17
N ALA A 66 9.40 5.44 3.43
CA ALA A 66 10.77 5.31 3.92
C ALA A 66 11.44 6.66 4.15
N GLU A 67 11.17 7.65 3.30
CA GLU A 67 11.69 9.02 3.47
C GLU A 67 11.15 9.68 4.76
N GLN A 68 9.86 9.53 5.05
CA GLN A 68 9.26 10.09 6.28
C GLN A 68 9.70 9.37 7.56
N GLY A 69 9.92 8.05 7.50
CA GLY A 69 10.44 7.28 8.63
C GLY A 69 11.95 7.49 8.88
N SER A 70 12.63 8.19 7.96
CA SER A 70 14.05 8.47 8.03
C SER A 70 14.39 9.86 8.59
N ASP A 71 13.50 10.45 9.39
CA ASP A 71 13.82 11.53 10.32
C ASP A 71 14.34 10.95 11.67
N PRO A 72 15.66 10.77 11.87
CA PRO A 72 16.22 10.47 13.18
C PRO A 72 16.45 11.74 14.03
N ASP A 73 15.66 12.81 13.87
CA ASP A 73 15.87 14.03 14.65
C ASP A 73 14.58 14.73 15.09
N GLY A 74 13.76 14.00 15.84
CA GLY A 74 12.81 14.58 16.80
C GLY A 74 13.48 14.91 18.15
N SER A 75 14.77 15.30 18.16
CA SER A 75 15.36 15.97 19.31
C SER A 75 14.87 17.41 19.35
N GLU A 76 13.64 17.62 19.85
CA GLU A 76 13.30 18.91 20.46
C GLU A 76 14.09 19.05 21.77
N ALA A 77 15.41 19.23 21.65
CA ALA A 77 16.22 19.90 22.65
C ALA A 77 15.91 21.41 22.56
N GLY A 78 14.66 21.77 22.88
CA GLY A 78 14.21 23.12 23.14
C GLY A 78 14.78 23.62 24.46
N LYS A 79 16.08 23.95 24.42
CA LYS A 79 16.81 24.97 25.17
C LYS A 79 16.07 25.59 26.37
N ALA A 80 16.56 25.27 27.56
CA ALA A 80 16.31 26.07 28.75
C ALA A 80 16.87 27.49 28.57
N GLU A 81 15.98 28.48 28.49
CA GLU A 81 16.22 29.92 28.68
C GLU A 81 14.88 30.45 29.21
N GLY A 82 14.68 30.95 30.42
CA GLY A 82 15.58 31.52 31.42
C GLY A 82 14.94 32.83 31.90
N ARG A 83 14.27 32.82 33.07
CA ARG A 83 14.25 33.92 34.06
C ARG A 83 13.56 33.50 35.35
#